data_AF-W6AK25-F1
#
_entry.id   AF-W6AK25-F1
#
_cell.length_a   1.000
_cell.length_b   1.000
_cell.length_c   1.000
_cell.angle_alpha   90.00
_cell.angle_beta   90.00
_cell.angle_gamma   90.00
#
_symmetry.space_group_name_H-M   'P 1'
#
loop_
_entity.id
_entity.type
_entity.pdbx_description
1 polymer ?
#
loop_
_entity_poly.entity_id
_entity_poly.type
_entity_poly.pdbx_seq_one_letter_code
_entity_poly.pdbx_strand_id
1 'polypeptide(L)'
;MDSSLCEAYNQYVIEQLDANSAIKKFKELPAWTLSFPDEQTAEIFGAYQKMSDEELWDNIAYFINKVIPVCDRVGVKISIHQVDLAWPIFGIQRLIINEENLAIFLAINPSPNHGLSLCVGSLSTNLKNNMEQIVRRFVSRIHFTHIRNIRYDTPHSFYEIAHGDHDGVLDLPAIVKTYADNNYQGYACPGPWLRNFRWIKPTPYSWIWIIWSGISVILH
;
A
#
# COMPACT_ATOMS: atom_id res chain seq x y z
N MET A 1 25.65 -4.79 -9.81
CA MET A 1 24.83 -4.79 -8.59
C MET A 1 25.75 -4.56 -7.40
N ASP A 2 25.37 -3.68 -6.50
CA ASP A 2 26.20 -3.14 -5.40
C ASP A 2 26.24 -4.03 -4.13
N SER A 3 25.84 -5.30 -4.22
CA SER A 3 25.73 -6.27 -3.12
C SER A 3 24.76 -5.91 -1.99
N SER A 4 23.90 -4.91 -2.18
CA SER A 4 22.87 -4.54 -1.20
C SER A 4 21.73 -5.56 -1.10
N LEU A 5 21.07 -5.62 0.07
CA LEU A 5 19.89 -6.47 0.31
C LEU A 5 18.61 -5.62 0.21
N CYS A 6 17.66 -6.09 -0.59
CA CYS A 6 16.35 -5.49 -0.80
C CYS A 6 15.22 -6.48 -0.46
N GLU A 7 13.99 -5.97 -0.35
CA GLU A 7 12.80 -6.82 -0.29
C GLU A 7 12.40 -7.22 -1.70
N ALA A 8 11.98 -8.47 -1.85
CA ALA A 8 11.69 -9.07 -3.15
C ALA A 8 10.43 -9.92 -3.08
N TYR A 9 9.67 -9.89 -4.16
CA TYR A 9 8.59 -10.80 -4.41
C TYR A 9 8.95 -11.78 -5.53
N ASN A 10 8.76 -13.06 -5.27
CA ASN A 10 8.99 -14.12 -6.23
C ASN A 10 7.76 -15.02 -6.34
N GLN A 11 7.07 -14.93 -7.48
CA GLN A 11 5.84 -15.68 -7.75
C GLN A 11 6.06 -17.20 -7.66
N TYR A 12 7.20 -17.71 -8.16
CA TYR A 12 7.52 -19.14 -8.11
C TYR A 12 7.67 -19.65 -6.68
N VAL A 13 8.23 -18.84 -5.78
CA VAL A 13 8.29 -19.17 -4.35
C VAL A 13 6.89 -19.19 -3.76
N ILE A 14 6.02 -18.24 -4.11
CA ILE A 14 4.64 -18.17 -3.61
C ILE A 14 3.82 -19.40 -4.02
N GLU A 15 3.96 -19.85 -5.26
CA GLU A 15 3.24 -21.03 -5.80
C GLU A 15 3.61 -22.35 -5.10
N GLN A 16 4.79 -22.41 -4.48
CA GLN A 16 5.25 -23.58 -3.74
C GLN A 16 4.86 -23.56 -2.26
N LEU A 17 4.36 -22.44 -1.76
CA LEU A 17 3.97 -22.32 -0.36
C LEU A 17 2.53 -22.80 -0.19
N ASP A 18 2.34 -23.75 0.73
CA ASP A 18 1.02 -23.97 1.32
C ASP A 18 0.63 -22.77 2.21
N ALA A 19 -0.65 -22.66 2.53
CA ALA A 19 -1.17 -21.54 3.32
C ALA A 19 -0.49 -21.38 4.69
N ASN A 20 -0.13 -22.48 5.36
CA ASN A 20 0.54 -22.41 6.68
C ASN A 20 1.98 -21.93 6.55
N SER A 21 2.69 -22.40 5.52
CA SER A 21 4.05 -21.93 5.20
C SER A 21 4.05 -20.45 4.78
N ALA A 22 3.03 -20.00 4.05
CA ALA A 22 2.84 -18.61 3.70
C ALA A 22 2.60 -17.73 4.94
N ILE A 23 1.72 -18.16 5.86
CA ILE A 23 1.45 -17.45 7.13
C ILE A 23 2.74 -17.24 7.93
N LYS A 24 3.58 -18.26 8.04
CA LYS A 24 4.87 -18.16 8.75
C LYS A 24 5.79 -17.14 8.09
N LYS A 25 5.91 -17.17 6.76
CA LYS A 25 6.71 -16.19 6.02
C LYS A 25 6.17 -14.76 6.13
N PHE A 26 4.85 -14.58 6.12
CA PHE A 26 4.27 -13.24 6.30
C PHE A 26 4.61 -12.65 7.66
N LYS A 27 4.62 -13.46 8.72
CA LYS A 27 4.99 -13.01 10.08
C LYS A 27 6.46 -12.54 10.19
N GLU A 28 7.32 -12.90 9.24
CA GLU A 28 8.72 -12.44 9.18
C GLU A 28 8.88 -11.05 8.54
N LEU A 29 7.86 -10.55 7.82
CA LEU A 29 7.94 -9.25 7.17
C LEU A 29 7.82 -8.12 8.19
N PRO A 30 8.64 -7.06 8.09
CA PRO A 30 8.48 -5.87 8.92
C PRO A 30 7.05 -5.35 8.82
N ALA A 31 6.40 -5.24 9.98
CA ALA A 31 5.04 -4.77 10.16
C ALA A 31 3.87 -5.72 9.82
N TRP A 32 4.11 -6.91 9.26
CA TRP A 32 3.11 -7.98 9.15
C TRP A 32 3.05 -8.85 10.40
N THR A 33 3.37 -8.29 11.56
CA THR A 33 3.20 -8.98 12.85
C THR A 33 1.71 -9.11 13.14
N LEU A 34 1.06 -10.06 12.46
CA LEU A 34 -0.20 -10.62 12.90
C LEU A 34 0.06 -11.17 14.30
N SER A 35 -0.34 -10.41 15.31
CA SER A 35 -0.29 -10.83 16.72
C SER A 35 -1.19 -12.03 17.01
N PHE A 36 -1.80 -12.63 15.98
CA PHE A 36 -2.72 -13.76 16.09
C PHE A 36 -1.96 -15.08 16.09
N PRO A 37 -2.40 -16.06 16.90
CA PRO A 37 -1.96 -17.44 16.80
C PRO A 37 -2.12 -18.00 15.37
N ASP A 38 -1.35 -19.03 15.03
CA ASP A 38 -1.35 -19.63 13.68
C ASP A 38 -2.74 -20.17 13.29
N GLU A 39 -3.44 -20.82 14.22
CA GLU A 39 -4.79 -21.36 14.02
C GLU A 39 -5.80 -20.27 13.65
N GLN A 40 -5.83 -19.18 14.43
CA GLN A 40 -6.68 -18.04 14.14
C GLN A 40 -6.32 -17.38 12.80
N THR A 41 -5.03 -17.36 12.45
CA THR A 41 -4.59 -16.84 11.15
C THR A 41 -5.12 -17.72 10.01
N ALA A 42 -5.08 -19.04 10.15
CA ALA A 42 -5.62 -19.97 9.15
C ALA A 42 -7.15 -19.82 8.97
N GLU A 43 -7.89 -19.63 10.06
CA GLU A 43 -9.33 -19.35 10.02
C GLU A 43 -9.63 -18.04 9.26
N ILE A 44 -8.87 -16.98 9.55
CA ILE A 44 -8.99 -15.69 8.84
C ILE A 44 -8.73 -15.90 7.34
N PHE A 45 -7.63 -16.56 6.98
CA PHE A 45 -7.32 -16.86 5.58
C PHE A 45 -8.45 -17.63 4.89
N GLY A 46 -8.97 -18.68 5.52
CA GLY A 46 -10.06 -19.49 4.98
C GLY A 46 -11.38 -18.73 4.85
N ALA A 47 -11.64 -17.73 5.70
CA ALA A 47 -12.79 -16.85 5.58
C ALA A 47 -12.64 -15.94 4.35
N TYR A 48 -11.51 -15.23 4.22
CA TYR A 48 -11.26 -14.29 3.12
C TYR A 48 -11.16 -14.95 1.74
N GLN A 49 -10.69 -16.21 1.67
CA GLN A 49 -10.68 -16.99 0.42
C GLN A 49 -12.09 -17.29 -0.13
N LYS A 50 -13.11 -17.27 0.73
CA LYS A 50 -14.50 -17.55 0.35
C LYS A 50 -15.29 -16.28 0.05
N MET A 51 -14.71 -15.11 0.30
CA MET A 51 -15.39 -13.83 0.10
C MET A 51 -15.33 -13.41 -1.37
N SER A 52 -16.43 -12.85 -1.86
CA SER A 52 -16.48 -12.23 -3.17
C SER A 52 -15.92 -10.80 -3.15
N ASP A 53 -15.60 -10.26 -4.32
CA ASP A 53 -15.18 -8.87 -4.45
C ASP A 53 -16.28 -7.90 -3.97
N GLU A 54 -17.54 -8.23 -4.23
CA GLU A 54 -18.70 -7.46 -3.79
C GLU A 54 -18.79 -7.42 -2.26
N GLU A 55 -18.65 -8.56 -1.58
CA GLU A 55 -18.67 -8.61 -0.12
C GLU A 55 -17.52 -7.79 0.51
N LEU A 56 -16.34 -7.82 -0.12
CA LEU A 56 -15.20 -7.00 0.31
C LEU A 56 -15.48 -5.50 0.11
N TRP A 57 -16.08 -5.11 -1.02
CA TRP A 57 -16.49 -3.73 -1.28
C TRP A 57 -17.59 -3.25 -0.33
N ASP A 58 -18.57 -4.09 0.00
CA ASP A 58 -19.62 -3.77 0.96
C ASP A 58 -19.05 -3.56 2.36
N ASN A 59 -18.11 -4.42 2.77
CA ASN A 59 -17.43 -4.30 4.06
C ASN A 59 -16.63 -3.00 4.20
N ILE A 60 -15.85 -2.64 3.18
CA ILE A 60 -15.08 -1.39 3.23
C ILE A 60 -15.99 -0.16 3.14
N ALA A 61 -17.07 -0.23 2.35
CA ALA A 61 -18.06 0.84 2.28
C ALA A 61 -18.77 1.04 3.62
N TYR A 62 -19.14 -0.05 4.30
CA TYR A 62 -19.70 0.00 5.65
C TYR A 62 -18.74 0.69 6.63
N PHE A 63 -17.47 0.28 6.65
CA PHE A 63 -16.47 0.88 7.53
C PHE A 63 -16.28 2.38 7.27
N ILE A 64 -16.04 2.76 6.01
CA ILE A 64 -15.79 4.15 5.63
C ILE A 64 -16.98 5.04 5.98
N ASN A 65 -18.20 4.62 5.66
CA ASN A 65 -19.39 5.42 5.95
C ASN A 65 -19.70 5.58 7.45
N LYS A 66 -19.17 4.70 8.31
CA LYS A 66 -19.26 4.84 9.76
C LYS A 66 -18.16 5.73 10.35
N VAL A 67 -16.95 5.66 9.79
CA VAL A 67 -15.76 6.34 10.35
C VAL A 67 -15.64 7.79 9.87
N ILE A 68 -15.93 8.06 8.60
CA ILE A 68 -15.78 9.41 8.03
C ILE A 68 -16.56 10.49 8.78
N PRO A 69 -17.83 10.30 9.19
CA PRO A 69 -18.55 11.32 9.98
C PRO A 69 -17.85 11.67 11.30
N VAL A 70 -17.13 10.72 11.90
CA VAL A 70 -16.35 10.97 13.11
C VAL A 70 -15.09 11.76 12.76
N CYS A 71 -14.36 11.35 11.71
CA CYS A 71 -13.20 12.05 11.18
C CYS A 71 -13.51 13.53 10.86
N ASP A 72 -14.65 13.79 10.21
CA ASP A 72 -15.13 15.13 9.89
C ASP A 72 -15.35 15.98 11.13
N ARG A 73 -15.94 15.40 12.19
CA ARG A 73 -16.19 16.10 13.45
C ARG A 73 -14.92 16.47 14.20
N VAL A 74 -13.88 15.64 14.11
CA VAL A 74 -12.62 15.85 14.84
C VAL A 74 -11.49 16.44 13.99
N GLY A 75 -11.75 16.72 12.71
CA GLY A 75 -10.76 17.30 11.79
C GLY A 75 -9.62 16.35 11.42
N VAL A 76 -9.85 15.03 11.48
CA VAL A 76 -8.84 14.01 11.17
C VAL A 76 -9.00 13.51 9.75
N LYS A 77 -7.88 13.35 9.04
CA LYS A 77 -7.85 12.75 7.71
C LYS A 77 -7.55 11.27 7.80
N ILE A 78 -8.33 10.49 7.06
CA ILE A 78 -8.14 9.06 6.92
C ILE A 78 -7.76 8.74 5.48
N SER A 79 -6.92 7.74 5.31
CA SER A 79 -6.34 7.42 4.01
C SER A 79 -6.08 5.93 3.87
N ILE A 80 -6.42 5.33 2.73
CA ILE A 80 -6.09 3.91 2.50
C ILE A 80 -4.76 3.76 1.76
N HIS A 81 -3.95 2.81 2.21
CA HIS A 81 -2.78 2.35 1.48
C HIS A 81 -3.19 1.25 0.49
N GLN A 82 -2.66 1.28 -0.73
CA GLN A 82 -2.93 0.23 -1.73
C GLN A 82 -2.27 -1.08 -1.31
N VAL A 83 -2.83 -2.21 -1.71
CA VAL A 83 -2.26 -3.49 -1.30
C VAL A 83 -0.95 -3.74 -2.06
N ASP A 84 0.07 -4.21 -1.35
CA ASP A 84 1.40 -4.51 -1.92
C ASP A 84 1.50 -6.02 -2.08
N LEU A 85 1.31 -6.62 -3.25
CA LEU A 85 1.28 -6.15 -4.64
C LEU A 85 -0.16 -5.93 -5.16
N ALA A 86 -0.28 -5.26 -6.30
CA ALA A 86 -1.53 -4.99 -7.00
C ALA A 86 -2.14 -6.22 -7.75
N TRP A 87 -2.09 -7.44 -7.18
CA TRP A 87 -2.82 -8.62 -7.69
C TRP A 87 -3.11 -9.67 -6.59
N PRO A 88 -4.14 -10.51 -6.76
CA PRO A 88 -4.50 -11.55 -5.80
C PRO A 88 -3.37 -12.55 -5.53
N ILE A 89 -3.21 -12.95 -4.27
CA ILE A 89 -2.28 -14.00 -3.86
C ILE A 89 -2.99 -14.96 -2.90
N PHE A 90 -2.63 -16.24 -2.91
CA PHE A 90 -3.23 -17.27 -2.05
C PHE A 90 -4.76 -17.37 -2.15
N GLY A 91 -5.35 -17.05 -3.31
CA GLY A 91 -6.80 -17.06 -3.52
C GLY A 91 -7.55 -15.98 -2.75
N ILE A 92 -6.85 -14.99 -2.20
CA ILE A 92 -7.44 -13.85 -1.50
C ILE A 92 -7.48 -12.65 -2.46
N GLN A 93 -8.68 -12.12 -2.65
CA GLN A 93 -8.93 -10.99 -3.51
C GLN A 93 -8.36 -9.68 -2.95
N ARG A 94 -8.02 -8.76 -3.84
CA ARG A 94 -7.47 -7.45 -3.50
C ARG A 94 -8.25 -6.35 -4.20
N LEU A 95 -8.82 -5.44 -3.42
CA LEU A 95 -9.76 -4.44 -3.92
C LEU A 95 -9.09 -3.29 -4.68
N ILE A 96 -7.95 -2.78 -4.19
CA ILE A 96 -7.38 -1.51 -4.68
C ILE A 96 -6.08 -1.80 -5.43
N ILE A 97 -6.23 -2.14 -6.71
CA ILE A 97 -5.12 -2.58 -7.57
C ILE A 97 -4.92 -1.72 -8.84
N ASN A 98 -5.83 -0.79 -9.13
CA ASN A 98 -5.76 0.08 -10.30
C ASN A 98 -6.45 1.44 -10.07
N GLU A 99 -6.41 2.30 -11.09
CA GLU A 99 -7.03 3.62 -11.10
C GLU A 99 -8.55 3.56 -10.91
N GLU A 100 -9.23 2.58 -11.52
CA GLU A 100 -10.67 2.40 -11.41
C GLU A 100 -11.10 2.07 -9.98
N ASN A 101 -10.36 1.20 -9.30
CA ASN A 101 -10.63 0.86 -7.90
C ASN A 101 -10.41 2.05 -6.97
N LEU A 102 -9.39 2.88 -7.22
CA LEU A 102 -9.19 4.12 -6.45
C LEU A 102 -10.39 5.06 -6.62
N ALA A 103 -10.92 5.18 -7.84
CA ALA A 103 -12.11 5.99 -8.10
C ALA A 103 -13.34 5.46 -7.35
N ILE A 104 -13.59 4.14 -7.39
CA ILE A 104 -14.69 3.49 -6.66
C ILE A 104 -14.54 3.74 -5.15
N PHE A 105 -13.35 3.51 -4.60
CA PHE A 105 -13.07 3.72 -3.18
C PHE A 105 -13.32 5.17 -2.74
N LEU A 106 -12.83 6.16 -3.50
CA LEU A 106 -13.04 7.57 -3.18
C LEU A 106 -14.50 8.03 -3.37
N ALA A 107 -15.27 7.31 -4.20
CA ALA A 107 -16.70 7.58 -4.41
C ALA A 107 -17.59 7.06 -3.28
N ILE A 108 -17.10 6.13 -2.43
CA ILE A 108 -17.83 5.64 -1.24
C ILE A 108 -18.27 6.80 -0.35
N ASN A 109 -17.41 7.81 -0.19
CA ASN A 109 -17.73 9.01 0.59
C ASN A 109 -17.03 10.26 0.00
N PRO A 110 -17.77 11.35 -0.29
CA PRO A 110 -17.20 12.54 -0.93
C PRO A 110 -16.41 13.44 0.02
N SER A 111 -16.36 13.15 1.34
CA SER A 111 -15.64 13.98 2.31
C SER A 111 -14.16 14.16 1.92
N PRO A 112 -13.60 15.38 2.04
CA PRO A 112 -12.17 15.61 1.86
C PRO A 112 -11.32 14.91 2.92
N ASN A 113 -11.89 14.46 4.04
CA ASN A 113 -11.16 13.68 5.04
C ASN A 113 -11.04 12.21 4.66
N HIS A 114 -11.75 11.74 3.63
CA HIS A 114 -11.57 10.42 3.02
C HIS A 114 -10.56 10.52 1.89
N GLY A 115 -9.41 9.85 1.97
CA GLY A 115 -8.36 9.99 0.96
C GLY A 115 -7.47 8.78 0.76
N LEU A 116 -6.31 9.02 0.17
CA LEU A 116 -5.33 8.00 -0.22
C LEU A 116 -3.99 8.22 0.46
N SER A 117 -3.40 7.12 0.92
CA SER A 117 -1.97 6.98 1.20
C SER A 117 -1.35 6.35 -0.04
N LEU A 118 -1.13 7.15 -1.09
CA LEU A 118 -0.75 6.63 -2.41
C LEU A 118 0.70 6.13 -2.40
N CYS A 119 0.88 4.82 -2.46
CA CYS A 119 2.16 4.18 -2.69
C CYS A 119 2.36 3.91 -4.17
N VAL A 120 3.21 4.72 -4.80
CA VAL A 120 3.47 4.58 -6.24
C VAL A 120 4.16 3.26 -6.56
N GLY A 121 5.04 2.79 -5.66
CA GLY A 121 5.71 1.49 -5.81
C GLY A 121 4.75 0.32 -5.78
N SER A 122 3.87 0.23 -4.77
CA SER A 122 2.92 -0.88 -4.63
C SER A 122 1.94 -0.95 -5.79
N LEU A 123 1.44 0.20 -6.25
CA LEU A 123 0.47 0.25 -7.34
C LEU A 123 1.13 0.02 -8.71
N SER A 124 2.41 0.37 -8.86
CA SER A 124 3.20 0.11 -10.08
C SER A 124 3.51 -1.35 -10.33
N THR A 125 3.25 -2.24 -9.36
CA THR A 125 3.35 -3.68 -9.60
C THR A 125 2.30 -4.14 -10.64
N ASN A 126 1.22 -3.39 -10.84
CA ASN A 126 0.43 -3.59 -12.04
C ASN A 126 0.95 -2.64 -13.13
N LEU A 127 1.70 -3.20 -14.09
CA LEU A 127 2.33 -2.45 -15.20
C LEU A 127 1.34 -1.67 -16.09
N LYS A 128 0.04 -1.93 -15.98
CA LYS A 128 -1.00 -1.14 -16.67
C LYS A 128 -1.28 0.20 -15.99
N ASN A 129 -0.86 0.38 -14.74
CA ASN A 129 -1.08 1.62 -14.00
C ASN A 129 -0.09 2.69 -14.44
N ASN A 130 -0.61 3.81 -14.94
CA ASN A 130 0.19 5.01 -15.16
C ASN A 130 0.20 5.87 -13.90
N MET A 131 1.32 5.88 -13.18
CA MET A 131 1.39 6.56 -11.89
C MET A 131 1.30 8.08 -12.01
N GLU A 132 1.84 8.72 -13.06
CA GLU A 132 1.67 10.17 -13.21
C GLU A 132 0.20 10.55 -13.43
N GLN A 133 -0.55 9.76 -14.21
CA GLN A 133 -1.98 9.96 -14.44
C GLN A 133 -2.78 9.80 -13.14
N ILE A 134 -2.50 8.73 -12.38
CA ILE A 134 -3.15 8.47 -11.09
C ILE A 134 -2.89 9.63 -10.13
N VAL A 135 -1.65 10.13 -10.06
CA VAL A 135 -1.31 11.31 -9.25
C VAL A 135 -2.10 12.52 -9.73
N ARG A 136 -2.06 12.87 -11.03
CA ARG A 136 -2.82 14.02 -11.57
C ARG A 136 -4.30 13.95 -11.23
N ARG A 137 -4.91 12.76 -11.37
CA ARG A 137 -6.34 12.56 -11.17
C ARG A 137 -6.75 12.69 -9.70
N PHE A 138 -5.94 12.19 -8.78
CA PHE A 138 -6.35 12.05 -7.37
C PHE A 138 -5.58 12.94 -6.41
N VAL A 139 -4.65 13.79 -6.86
CA VAL A 139 -3.79 14.66 -6.01
C VAL A 139 -4.54 15.38 -4.89
N SER A 140 -5.75 15.88 -5.14
CA SER A 140 -6.57 16.59 -4.15
C SER A 140 -7.11 15.69 -3.03
N ARG A 141 -7.08 14.37 -3.22
CA ARG A 141 -7.51 13.33 -2.27
C ARG A 141 -6.34 12.50 -1.75
N ILE A 142 -5.10 12.80 -2.15
CA ILE A 142 -3.92 12.14 -1.59
C ILE A 142 -3.53 12.89 -0.30
N HIS A 143 -3.57 12.21 0.83
CA HIS A 143 -3.19 12.79 2.12
C HIS A 143 -1.73 12.48 2.46
N PHE A 144 -1.23 11.38 1.93
CA PHE A 144 0.11 10.86 2.16
C PHE A 144 0.59 10.10 0.93
N THR A 145 1.89 10.09 0.66
CA THR A 145 2.46 9.30 -0.43
C THR A 145 3.72 8.55 -0.03
N HIS A 146 3.81 7.29 -0.46
CA HIS A 146 5.05 6.55 -0.51
C HIS A 146 5.63 6.62 -1.92
N ILE A 147 6.84 7.18 -2.04
CA ILE A 147 7.56 7.29 -3.30
C ILE A 147 8.72 6.31 -3.25
N ARG A 148 8.57 5.15 -3.88
CA ARG A 148 9.57 4.07 -3.97
C ARG A 148 9.53 3.45 -5.37
N ASN A 149 10.56 2.70 -5.75
CA ASN A 149 10.66 2.10 -7.08
C ASN A 149 10.93 0.60 -6.99
N ILE A 150 10.50 -0.12 -8.02
CA ILE A 150 10.69 -1.57 -8.15
C ILE A 150 11.33 -1.88 -9.50
N ARG A 151 11.96 -3.04 -9.60
CA ARG A 151 12.41 -3.62 -10.87
C ARG A 151 11.91 -5.05 -11.00
N TYR A 152 11.38 -5.39 -12.16
CA TYR A 152 11.02 -6.78 -12.47
C TYR A 152 12.23 -7.60 -12.85
N ASP A 153 12.30 -8.79 -12.28
CA ASP A 153 13.19 -9.87 -12.73
C ASP A 153 12.47 -10.76 -13.75
N THR A 154 11.18 -11.01 -13.52
CA THR A 154 10.27 -11.73 -14.44
C THR A 154 8.90 -11.05 -14.41
N PRO A 155 7.95 -11.31 -15.33
CA PRO A 155 6.67 -10.61 -15.38
C PRO A 155 5.85 -10.61 -14.07
N HIS A 156 6.09 -11.55 -13.15
CA HIS A 156 5.40 -11.65 -11.86
C HIS A 156 6.38 -11.66 -10.67
N SER A 157 7.66 -11.36 -10.87
CA SER A 157 8.64 -11.29 -9.77
C SER A 157 9.44 -10.01 -9.87
N PHE A 158 9.56 -9.30 -8.75
CA PHE A 158 10.20 -8.00 -8.70
C PHE A 158 10.90 -7.80 -7.35
N TYR A 159 11.72 -6.77 -7.27
CA TYR A 159 12.33 -6.35 -6.01
C TYR A 159 12.41 -4.82 -5.92
N GLU A 160 12.50 -4.33 -4.69
CA GLU A 160 12.73 -2.92 -4.41
C GLU A 160 14.12 -2.51 -4.88
N ILE A 161 14.22 -1.30 -5.44
CA ILE A 161 15.50 -0.71 -5.85
C ILE A 161 15.68 0.65 -5.19
N ALA A 162 16.91 1.19 -5.23
CA ALA A 162 17.17 2.54 -4.76
C ALA A 162 16.39 3.58 -5.57
N HIS A 163 15.90 4.64 -4.92
CA HIS A 163 15.10 5.69 -5.56
C HIS A 163 15.80 6.39 -6.74
N GLY A 164 17.13 6.50 -6.68
CA GLY A 164 17.93 7.14 -7.72
C GLY A 164 18.32 6.21 -8.86
N ASP A 165 17.95 4.93 -8.80
CA ASP A 165 18.26 3.98 -9.85
C ASP A 165 17.33 4.17 -11.06
N HIS A 166 17.92 4.17 -12.26
CA HIS A 166 17.21 4.39 -13.51
C HIS A 166 16.62 3.11 -14.10
N ASP A 167 17.00 1.95 -13.58
CA ASP A 167 16.52 0.64 -14.05
C ASP A 167 15.14 0.24 -13.48
N GLY A 168 14.47 1.15 -12.78
CA GLY A 168 13.15 0.92 -12.20
C GLY A 168 12.00 1.05 -13.19
N VAL A 169 10.83 0.59 -12.76
CA VAL A 169 9.58 0.67 -13.53
C VAL A 169 9.07 2.11 -13.62
N LEU A 170 9.36 2.93 -12.60
CA LEU A 170 8.84 4.28 -12.48
C LEU A 170 9.90 5.35 -12.79
N ASP A 171 9.48 6.39 -13.50
CA ASP A 171 10.19 7.67 -13.55
C ASP A 171 9.82 8.50 -12.30
N LEU A 172 10.53 8.24 -11.19
CA LEU A 172 10.29 8.97 -9.94
C LEU A 172 10.44 10.49 -10.08
N PRO A 173 11.44 11.05 -10.80
CA PRO A 173 11.49 12.48 -11.10
C PRO A 173 10.21 13.01 -11.76
N ALA A 174 9.68 12.32 -12.77
CA ALA A 174 8.43 12.72 -13.44
C ALA A 174 7.21 12.66 -12.49
N ILE A 175 7.14 11.64 -11.62
CA ILE A 175 6.10 11.52 -10.61
C ILE A 175 6.18 12.65 -9.57
N VAL A 176 7.38 12.94 -9.05
CA VAL A 176 7.59 14.05 -8.10
C VAL A 176 7.25 15.39 -8.75
N LYS A 177 7.67 15.60 -10.01
CA LYS A 177 7.27 16.78 -10.78
C LYS A 177 5.75 16.86 -10.92
N THR A 178 5.08 15.74 -11.16
CA THR A 178 3.62 15.69 -11.26
C THR A 178 2.95 16.10 -9.95
N TYR A 179 3.44 15.65 -8.80
CA TYR A 179 2.96 16.12 -7.49
C TYR A 179 3.14 17.64 -7.33
N ALA A 180 4.32 18.15 -7.69
CA ALA A 180 4.64 19.58 -7.58
C ALA A 180 3.78 20.46 -8.50
N ASP A 181 3.66 20.08 -9.78
CA ASP A 181 2.86 20.78 -10.79
C ASP A 181 1.37 20.86 -10.40
N ASN A 182 0.89 19.88 -9.61
CA ASN A 182 -0.49 19.80 -9.13
C ASN A 182 -0.65 20.27 -7.67
N ASN A 183 0.33 21.01 -7.15
CA ASN A 183 0.29 21.68 -5.85
C ASN A 183 0.02 20.73 -4.66
N TYR A 184 0.58 19.52 -4.67
CA TYR A 184 0.47 18.59 -3.54
C TYR A 184 1.07 19.18 -2.25
N GLN A 185 0.29 19.19 -1.17
CA GLN A 185 0.68 19.73 0.15
C GLN A 185 0.72 18.66 1.25
N GLY A 186 0.52 17.39 0.89
CA GLY A 186 0.54 16.28 1.86
C GLY A 186 1.98 15.86 2.19
N TYR A 187 2.11 14.82 3.01
CA TYR A 187 3.41 14.30 3.40
C TYR A 187 3.89 13.23 2.42
N ALA A 188 5.18 13.29 2.07
CA ALA A 188 5.85 12.25 1.31
C ALA A 188 6.82 11.48 2.21
N CYS A 189 6.80 10.16 2.08
CA CYS A 189 7.75 9.26 2.71
C CYS A 189 8.42 8.41 1.61
N PRO A 190 9.75 8.18 1.69
CA PRO A 190 10.45 7.36 0.70
C PRO A 190 10.04 5.86 0.72
N GLY A 191 9.25 5.40 1.69
CA GLY A 191 8.87 3.98 1.79
C GLY A 191 10.05 3.06 2.15
N PRO A 192 9.95 1.74 1.98
CA PRO A 192 11.10 0.83 2.05
C PRO A 192 11.91 0.84 0.75
N TRP A 193 13.24 0.71 0.84
CA TRP A 193 14.12 0.50 -0.32
C TRP A 193 15.35 -0.37 -0.01
N LEU A 194 15.94 -0.26 1.19
CA LEU A 194 17.10 -1.03 1.63
C LEU A 194 17.06 -1.30 3.14
N ARG A 195 17.50 -2.49 3.60
CA ARG A 195 17.51 -2.86 5.03
C ARG A 195 18.58 -2.16 5.90
N ASN A 196 19.40 -1.26 5.34
CA ASN A 196 20.59 -0.71 6.02
C ASN A 196 20.48 0.75 6.51
N PHE A 197 19.29 1.37 6.56
CA PHE A 197 19.16 2.71 7.15
C PHE A 197 18.91 2.66 8.67
N ARG A 198 19.89 3.14 9.43
CA ARG A 198 19.79 3.42 10.87
C ARG A 198 19.27 4.84 11.04
N TRP A 199 18.10 5.00 11.65
CA TRP A 199 17.41 6.28 11.86
C TRP A 199 18.30 7.34 12.53
N ILE A 200 18.32 8.57 11.99
CA ILE A 200 18.90 9.74 12.65
C ILE A 200 17.81 10.44 13.48
N LYS A 201 17.92 10.20 14.80
CA LYS A 201 17.35 10.90 15.98
C LYS A 201 15.84 10.87 16.28
N PRO A 202 15.49 10.82 17.59
CA PRO A 202 14.11 10.73 18.07
C PRO A 202 13.50 12.14 18.22
N THR A 203 12.26 12.31 17.75
CA THR A 203 11.38 13.42 18.16
C THR A 203 10.41 12.94 19.23
N PRO A 204 9.99 13.79 20.19
CA PRO A 204 9.24 13.40 21.39
C PRO A 204 7.76 13.03 21.15
N TYR A 205 7.30 13.01 19.91
CA TYR A 205 5.95 12.58 19.56
C TYR A 205 5.99 11.10 19.18
N SER A 206 5.42 10.25 20.02
CA SER A 206 5.25 8.82 19.76
C SER A 206 4.18 8.64 18.68
N TRP A 207 4.62 8.52 17.43
CA TRP A 207 3.77 8.20 16.29
C TRP A 207 3.48 6.70 16.30
N ILE A 208 2.22 6.32 16.50
CA ILE A 208 1.81 4.91 16.38
C ILE A 208 1.60 4.60 14.89
N TRP A 209 2.57 3.90 14.32
CA TRP A 209 2.52 3.35 12.97
C TRP A 209 1.93 1.94 13.04
N ILE A 210 0.74 1.72 12.49
CA ILE A 210 0.20 0.38 12.26
C ILE A 210 0.12 0.20 10.74
N ILE A 211 1.09 -0.52 10.18
CA ILE A 211 1.06 -0.97 8.79
C ILE A 211 0.29 -2.28 8.78
N TRP A 212 -0.93 -2.21 8.27
CA TRP A 212 -1.62 -3.35 7.68
C TRP A 212 -1.93 -2.94 6.24
N SER A 213 -2.55 -3.79 5.43
CA SER A 213 -3.28 -3.36 4.21
C SER A 213 -4.45 -2.44 4.59
N GLY A 214 -4.12 -1.30 5.19
CA GLY A 214 -4.77 -0.84 6.40
C GLY A 214 -4.75 0.67 6.43
N ILE A 215 -5.87 1.19 6.88
CA ILE A 215 -6.20 2.58 6.80
C ILE A 215 -5.22 3.40 7.65
N SER A 216 -4.45 4.27 7.02
CA SER A 216 -3.58 5.23 7.67
C SER A 216 -4.44 6.40 8.20
N VAL A 217 -4.34 6.66 9.49
CA VAL A 217 -4.95 7.84 10.13
C VAL A 217 -3.87 8.90 10.29
N ILE A 218 -4.07 10.08 9.70
CA ILE A 218 -3.16 11.21 9.83
C ILE A 218 -3.80 12.20 10.79
N LEU A 219 -3.20 12.33 11.98
CA LEU A 219 -3.58 13.32 12.98
C LEU A 219 -2.81 14.63 12.69
N HIS A 220 -3.54 15.74 12.59
CA HIS A 220 -2.97 17.08 12.55
C HIS A 220 -2.92 17.68 13.96
#